data_AF-A0A938QVW4-F1
#
_entry.id   AF-A0A938QVW4-F1
#
_cell.length_a   1.000
_cell.length_b   1.000
_cell.length_c   1.000
_cell.angle_alpha   90.00
_cell.angle_beta   90.00
_cell.angle_gamma   90.00
#
_symmetry.space_group_name_H-M   'P 1'
#
loop_
_entity.id
_entity.type
_entity.pdbx_description
1 polymer ?
#
loop_
_entity_poly.entity_id
_entity_poly.type
_entity_poly.pdbx_seq_one_letter_code
_entity_poly.pdbx_strand_id
1 'polypeptide(L)'
;LALLGDGDRELARALADKARRHPGRVWFRAAFDEGTSRRLYAAADAVLVPSRFEPCGLVQLIAQRYGAVPVAHATGGLVDTIHDPGAVQIAADDHDADDDADDRRDPRAGGTGVLFAPLSVAALVDAVERVGDLGRRGDLLAVRQRLLAVDVSWDGPAQAWAAVLAEAAEEGRRRL
;
A
#
# COMPACT_ATOMS: atom_id res chain seq x y z
N LEU A 1 10.67 -0.10 -12.68
CA LEU A 1 9.48 0.73 -12.34
C LEU A 1 8.54 0.74 -13.53
N ALA A 2 7.27 0.39 -13.32
CA ALA A 2 6.23 0.45 -14.34
C ALA A 2 5.08 1.33 -13.83
N LEU A 3 4.62 2.26 -14.67
CA LEU A 3 3.52 3.18 -14.35
C LEU A 3 2.42 3.06 -15.40
N LEU A 4 1.18 2.94 -14.96
CA LEU A 4 -0.01 2.93 -15.80
C LEU A 4 -1.02 3.91 -15.20
N GLY A 5 -1.57 4.80 -16.00
CA GLY A 5 -2.61 5.70 -15.56
C GLY A 5 -2.95 6.72 -16.62
N ASP A 6 -4.03 7.47 -16.40
CA ASP A 6 -4.45 8.59 -17.22
C ASP A 6 -4.85 9.75 -16.31
N GLY A 7 -4.59 10.99 -16.73
CA GLY A 7 -4.79 12.16 -15.87
C GLY A 7 -4.06 13.41 -16.36
N ASP A 8 -3.37 14.09 -15.44
CA ASP A 8 -2.71 15.36 -15.74
C ASP A 8 -1.69 15.22 -16.89
N ARG A 9 -1.79 16.11 -17.87
CA ARG A 9 -1.01 16.05 -19.11
C ARG A 9 0.45 16.39 -18.90
N GLU A 10 0.78 17.28 -17.96
CA GLU A 10 2.16 17.64 -17.68
C GLU A 10 2.88 16.50 -16.95
N LEU A 11 2.21 15.87 -15.99
CA LEU A 11 2.70 14.65 -15.34
C LEU A 11 2.88 13.52 -16.36
N ALA A 12 1.90 13.27 -17.23
CA ALA A 12 2.02 12.24 -18.26
C ALA A 12 3.21 12.50 -19.20
N ARG A 13 3.43 13.75 -19.64
CA ARG A 13 4.60 14.13 -20.44
C ARG A 13 5.90 13.91 -19.69
N ALA A 14 5.99 14.33 -18.42
CA ALA A 14 7.18 14.15 -17.61
C ALA A 14 7.53 12.66 -17.39
N LEU A 15 6.52 11.82 -17.17
CA LEU A 15 6.69 10.37 -17.04
C LEU A 15 7.10 9.71 -18.37
N ALA A 16 6.52 10.12 -19.49
CA ALA A 16 6.92 9.66 -20.81
C ALA A 16 8.38 10.02 -21.11
N ASP A 17 8.82 11.23 -20.76
CA ASP A 17 10.20 11.69 -20.91
C ASP A 17 11.17 10.90 -20.03
N LYS A 18 10.75 10.51 -18.81
CA LYS A 18 11.53 9.64 -17.95
C LYS A 18 11.63 8.22 -18.50
N ALA A 19 10.55 7.66 -19.03
CA ALA A 19 10.56 6.34 -19.68
C ALA A 19 11.50 6.33 -20.90
N ARG A 20 11.47 7.40 -21.73
CA ARG A 20 12.40 7.54 -22.88
C ARG A 20 13.86 7.65 -22.47
N ARG A 21 14.17 8.33 -21.35
CA ARG A 21 15.55 8.50 -20.85
C ARG A 21 16.11 7.29 -20.12
N HIS A 22 15.26 6.38 -19.65
CA HIS A 22 15.66 5.21 -18.86
C HIS A 22 15.05 3.91 -19.43
N PRO A 23 15.33 3.56 -20.70
CA PRO A 23 14.79 2.36 -21.33
C PRO A 23 15.22 1.10 -20.56
N GLY A 24 14.30 0.13 -20.45
CA GLY A 24 14.52 -1.11 -19.69
C GLY A 24 14.45 -0.97 -18.16
N ARG A 25 14.39 0.26 -17.62
CA ARG A 25 14.28 0.53 -16.17
C ARG A 25 12.96 1.21 -15.79
N VAL A 26 12.48 2.10 -16.66
CA VAL A 26 11.21 2.82 -16.50
C VAL A 26 10.31 2.55 -17.70
N TRP A 27 9.10 2.10 -17.42
CA TRP A 27 8.03 1.96 -18.40
C TRP A 27 6.83 2.81 -17.97
N PHE A 28 6.24 3.55 -18.90
CA PHE A 28 5.03 4.32 -18.66
C PHE A 28 4.06 4.17 -19.83
N ARG A 29 2.78 4.01 -19.52
CA ARG A 29 1.68 4.06 -20.49
C ARG A 29 0.56 4.95 -19.96
N ALA A 30 0.23 5.97 -20.74
CA ALA A 30 -0.91 6.85 -20.49
C ALA A 30 -2.20 6.16 -21.00
N ALA A 31 -2.89 5.43 -20.13
CA ALA A 31 -4.12 4.70 -20.49
C ALA A 31 -4.90 4.24 -19.25
N PHE A 32 -6.20 4.05 -19.43
CA PHE A 32 -7.03 3.17 -18.60
C PHE A 32 -7.09 1.79 -19.24
N ASP A 33 -6.33 0.83 -18.71
CA ASP A 33 -6.26 -0.55 -19.23
C ASP A 33 -6.24 -1.56 -18.08
N GLU A 34 -7.41 -2.10 -17.76
CA GLU A 34 -7.61 -3.05 -16.68
C GLU A 34 -6.79 -4.33 -16.85
N GLY A 35 -6.68 -4.84 -18.08
CA GLY A 35 -5.92 -6.06 -18.39
C GLY A 35 -4.42 -5.86 -18.13
N THR A 36 -3.88 -4.70 -18.52
CA THR A 36 -2.50 -4.34 -18.20
C THR A 36 -2.31 -4.09 -16.70
N SER A 37 -3.26 -3.44 -16.05
CA SER A 37 -3.23 -3.19 -14.60
C SER A 37 -3.10 -4.50 -13.81
N ARG A 38 -3.96 -5.50 -14.08
CA ARG A 38 -3.88 -6.82 -13.43
C ARG A 38 -2.54 -7.52 -13.64
N ARG A 39 -1.97 -7.45 -14.85
CA ARG A 39 -0.64 -8.01 -15.14
C ARG A 39 0.47 -7.30 -14.36
N LEU A 40 0.38 -5.98 -14.21
CA LEU A 40 1.34 -5.22 -13.41
C LEU A 40 1.26 -5.62 -11.94
N TYR A 41 0.06 -5.74 -11.37
CA TYR A 41 -0.11 -6.23 -10.00
C TYR A 41 0.48 -7.63 -9.81
N ALA A 42 0.21 -8.57 -10.73
CA ALA A 42 0.73 -9.94 -10.65
C ALA A 42 2.26 -10.02 -10.78
N ALA A 43 2.86 -9.15 -11.58
CA ALA A 43 4.29 -9.16 -11.86
C ALA A 43 5.11 -8.32 -10.86
N ALA A 44 4.48 -7.43 -10.11
CA ALA A 44 5.18 -6.51 -9.22
C ALA A 44 5.65 -7.20 -7.93
N ASP A 45 6.85 -6.84 -7.48
CA ASP A 45 7.30 -7.11 -6.11
C ASP A 45 6.64 -6.13 -5.12
N ALA A 46 6.46 -4.88 -5.54
CA ALA A 46 5.87 -3.81 -4.74
C ALA A 46 4.95 -2.91 -5.55
N VAL A 47 3.91 -2.36 -4.91
CA VAL A 47 3.01 -1.36 -5.47
C VAL A 47 3.08 -0.09 -4.63
N LEU A 48 3.36 1.05 -5.27
CA LEU A 48 3.51 2.33 -4.59
C LEU A 48 2.17 3.07 -4.53
N VAL A 49 1.80 3.54 -3.34
CA VAL A 49 0.60 4.34 -3.08
C VAL A 49 0.96 5.63 -2.30
N PRO A 50 1.70 6.57 -2.92
CA PRO A 50 2.13 7.81 -2.27
C PRO A 50 1.01 8.88 -2.26
N SER A 51 -0.22 8.48 -1.90
CA SER A 51 -1.40 9.35 -1.89
C SER A 51 -1.23 10.47 -0.86
N ARG A 52 -1.61 11.71 -1.22
CA ARG A 52 -1.70 12.84 -0.27
C ARG A 52 -2.84 12.66 0.73
N PHE A 53 -3.91 12.02 0.27
CA PHE A 53 -5.11 11.70 1.01
C PHE A 53 -5.71 10.44 0.39
N GLU A 54 -6.15 9.49 1.21
CA GLU A 54 -6.75 8.23 0.77
C GLU A 54 -7.77 7.76 1.82
N PRO A 55 -9.08 7.98 1.62
CA PRO A 55 -10.08 7.69 2.65
C PRO A 55 -10.19 6.18 2.94
N CYS A 56 -9.94 5.35 1.94
CA CYS A 56 -9.90 3.89 2.09
C CYS A 56 -8.78 3.30 1.22
N GLY A 57 -8.87 3.49 -0.09
CA GLY A 57 -7.96 2.92 -1.08
C GLY A 57 -8.31 1.47 -1.43
N LEU A 58 -8.32 1.14 -2.73
CA LEU A 58 -8.44 -0.24 -3.23
C LEU A 58 -7.10 -0.81 -3.70
N VAL A 59 -6.17 0.07 -4.07
CA VAL A 59 -4.89 -0.30 -4.72
C VAL A 59 -4.06 -1.22 -3.82
N GLN A 60 -3.98 -0.94 -2.52
CA GLN A 60 -3.26 -1.74 -1.55
C GLN A 60 -3.92 -3.11 -1.29
N LEU A 61 -5.25 -3.17 -1.27
CA LEU A 61 -5.98 -4.45 -1.14
C LEU A 61 -5.78 -5.33 -2.37
N ILE A 62 -5.80 -4.72 -3.57
CA ILE A 62 -5.47 -5.41 -4.83
C ILE A 62 -4.00 -5.86 -4.81
N ALA A 63 -3.06 -5.03 -4.36
CA ALA A 63 -1.66 -5.41 -4.24
C ALA A 63 -1.49 -6.64 -3.34
N GLN A 64 -2.09 -6.63 -2.13
CA GLN A 64 -2.10 -7.78 -1.22
C GLN A 64 -2.69 -9.03 -1.88
N ARG A 65 -3.82 -8.89 -2.60
CA ARG A 65 -4.46 -10.00 -3.32
C ARG A 65 -3.58 -10.64 -4.39
N TYR A 66 -2.70 -9.87 -5.01
CA TYR A 66 -1.72 -10.36 -6.00
C TYR A 66 -0.37 -10.73 -5.37
N GLY A 67 -0.23 -10.60 -4.05
CA GLY A 67 1.00 -10.87 -3.33
C GLY A 67 2.11 -9.88 -3.67
N ALA A 68 1.77 -8.63 -4.01
CA ALA A 68 2.72 -7.54 -4.18
C ALA A 68 2.70 -6.66 -2.93
N VAL A 69 3.87 -6.29 -2.42
CA VAL A 69 4.01 -5.53 -1.17
C VAL A 69 3.50 -4.09 -1.37
N PRO A 70 2.43 -3.65 -0.66
CA PRO A 70 2.02 -2.26 -0.73
C PRO A 70 3.04 -1.39 0.02
N VAL A 71 3.49 -0.31 -0.64
CA VAL A 71 4.34 0.74 -0.08
C VAL A 71 3.56 2.04 -0.12
N ALA A 72 3.08 2.51 1.02
CA ALA A 72 2.03 3.52 1.08
C ALA A 72 2.40 4.68 2.01
N HIS A 73 1.93 5.88 1.67
CA HIS A 73 1.97 6.99 2.63
C HIS A 73 0.99 6.70 3.76
N ALA A 74 1.39 6.94 5.02
CA ALA A 74 0.56 6.71 6.19
C ALA A 74 -0.60 7.74 6.30
N THR A 75 -1.64 7.56 5.49
CA THR A 75 -2.83 8.43 5.47
C THR A 75 -4.13 7.63 5.28
N GLY A 76 -5.17 8.01 6.02
CA GLY A 76 -6.50 7.41 5.97
C GLY A 76 -6.50 5.88 5.98
N GLY A 77 -7.29 5.25 5.13
CA GLY A 77 -7.48 3.79 5.14
C GLY A 77 -6.25 2.96 4.77
N LEU A 78 -5.17 3.60 4.28
CA LEU A 78 -3.90 2.91 4.09
C LEU A 78 -3.28 2.48 5.43
N VAL A 79 -3.45 3.30 6.47
CA VAL A 79 -3.01 2.97 7.84
C VAL A 79 -3.84 1.84 8.43
N ASP A 80 -5.14 1.81 8.10
CA ASP A 80 -6.06 0.80 8.63
C ASP A 80 -5.86 -0.59 7.99
N THR A 81 -5.34 -0.64 6.75
CA THR A 81 -5.29 -1.86 5.93
C THR A 81 -3.88 -2.41 5.70
N ILE A 82 -2.84 -1.68 6.11
CA ILE A 82 -1.45 -2.10 5.99
C ILE A 82 -0.84 -2.19 7.39
N HIS A 83 -0.43 -3.40 7.77
CA HIS A 83 0.34 -3.62 8.97
C HIS A 83 1.82 -3.48 8.64
N ASP A 84 2.47 -2.42 9.14
CA ASP A 84 3.92 -2.25 9.06
C ASP A 84 4.52 -2.31 10.49
N PRO A 85 5.21 -3.41 10.87
CA PRO A 85 5.85 -3.55 12.17
C PRO A 85 6.88 -2.44 12.46
N GLY A 86 7.40 -1.81 11.41
CA GLY A 86 8.37 -0.73 11.46
C GLY A 86 7.84 0.68 11.31
N ALA A 87 6.53 0.84 11.15
CA ALA A 87 5.96 2.16 11.17
C ALA A 87 6.13 2.74 12.58
N VAL A 88 6.77 3.91 12.67
CA VAL A 88 6.55 4.78 13.83
C VAL A 88 5.05 5.02 13.85
N GLN A 89 4.36 4.45 14.85
CA GLN A 89 2.95 4.75 15.04
C GLN A 89 2.83 6.27 15.06
N ILE A 90 1.90 6.84 14.29
CA ILE A 90 1.53 8.26 14.38
C ILE A 90 0.69 8.43 15.68
N ALA A 91 1.14 7.82 16.78
CA ALA A 91 0.69 8.12 18.12
C ALA A 91 1.57 9.29 18.60
N ALA A 92 0.92 10.24 19.24
CA ALA A 92 1.46 11.54 19.64
C ALA A 92 2.89 11.48 20.19
N ASP A 93 3.72 12.39 19.70
CA ASP A 93 4.90 12.98 20.34
C ASP A 93 5.72 12.07 21.27
N ASP A 94 6.61 11.24 20.70
CA ASP A 94 7.78 10.76 21.43
C ASP A 94 9.02 10.86 20.52
N HIS A 95 9.78 11.95 20.69
CA HIS A 95 11.09 12.17 20.09
C HIS A 95 12.16 11.53 20.97
N ASP A 96 12.35 10.21 20.87
CA ASP A 96 13.58 9.54 21.32
C ASP A 96 13.59 8.11 20.75
N ALA A 97 14.20 7.93 19.57
CA ALA A 97 14.45 6.59 19.02
C ALA A 97 15.91 6.47 18.59
N ASP A 98 16.67 5.75 19.41
CA ASP A 98 18.06 5.34 19.17
C ASP A 98 18.24 4.59 17.83
N ASP A 99 19.44 4.72 17.27
CA ASP A 99 19.86 4.27 15.92
C ASP A 99 19.89 2.73 15.71
N ASP A 100 19.58 1.91 16.72
CA ASP A 100 19.48 0.44 16.64
C ASP A 100 18.12 -0.06 16.10
N ALA A 101 17.37 0.82 15.43
CA ALA A 101 15.98 0.64 15.03
C ALA A 101 15.76 -0.19 13.74
N ASP A 102 16.80 -0.77 13.13
CA ASP A 102 16.68 -1.50 11.86
C ASP A 102 15.93 -2.83 12.01
N ASP A 103 16.17 -3.57 13.11
CA ASP A 103 15.54 -4.89 13.33
C ASP A 103 14.06 -4.78 13.73
N ARG A 104 13.65 -3.66 14.36
CA ARG A 104 12.25 -3.37 14.67
C ARG A 104 11.45 -2.94 13.45
N ARG A 105 12.12 -2.53 12.36
CA ARG A 105 11.46 -2.07 11.13
C ARG A 105 11.24 -3.14 10.08
N ASP A 106 11.34 -4.38 10.50
CA ASP A 106 11.39 -5.52 9.62
C ASP A 106 10.00 -6.10 9.31
N PRO A 107 9.55 -6.06 8.04
CA PRO A 107 8.27 -6.64 7.62
C PRO A 107 8.17 -8.15 7.88
N ARG A 108 9.28 -8.85 8.19
CA ARG A 108 9.26 -10.26 8.58
C ARG A 108 8.46 -10.50 9.86
N ALA A 109 8.35 -9.51 10.75
CA ALA A 109 7.58 -9.55 11.99
C ALA A 109 6.04 -9.45 11.77
N GLY A 110 5.51 -10.18 10.78
CA GLY A 110 4.07 -10.24 10.52
C GLY A 110 3.47 -9.07 9.73
N GLY A 111 4.29 -8.21 9.12
CA GLY A 111 3.84 -7.09 8.30
C GLY A 111 3.12 -7.49 7.00
N THR A 112 2.18 -6.68 6.55
CA THR A 112 1.47 -6.80 5.26
C THR A 112 1.82 -5.67 4.28
N GLY A 113 2.78 -4.81 4.62
CA GLY A 113 3.29 -3.78 3.74
C GLY A 113 4.30 -2.87 4.44
N VAL A 114 4.61 -1.76 3.78
CA VAL A 114 5.51 -0.73 4.28
C VAL A 114 4.76 0.60 4.26
N LEU A 115 4.70 1.27 5.40
CA LEU A 115 4.16 2.62 5.52
C LEU A 115 5.31 3.61 5.64
N PHE A 116 5.12 4.81 5.08
CA PHE A 116 6.08 5.90 5.22
C PHE A 116 5.39 7.21 5.59
N ALA A 117 6.10 8.01 6.37
CA ALA A 117 5.78 9.38 6.73
C ALA A 117 7.09 10.11 7.09
N PRO A 118 7.20 11.44 6.88
CA PRO A 118 6.21 12.31 6.25
C PRO A 118 6.11 12.06 4.73
N LEU A 119 5.12 12.66 4.06
CA LEU A 119 5.03 12.65 2.59
C LEU A 119 6.20 13.42 1.96
N SER A 120 7.31 12.73 1.80
CA SER A 120 8.56 13.26 1.26
C SER A 120 9.21 12.24 0.33
N VAL A 121 10.08 12.74 -0.56
CA VAL A 121 10.84 11.86 -1.47
C VAL A 121 11.79 10.94 -0.70
N ALA A 122 12.46 11.46 0.34
CA ALA A 122 13.37 10.66 1.17
C ALA A 122 12.63 9.48 1.82
N ALA A 123 11.53 9.75 2.53
CA ALA A 123 10.75 8.71 3.19
C ALA A 123 10.18 7.67 2.21
N LEU A 124 9.76 8.09 1.00
CA LEU A 124 9.33 7.17 -0.04
C LEU A 124 10.49 6.29 -0.54
N VAL A 125 11.67 6.86 -0.74
CA VAL A 125 12.86 6.11 -1.17
C VAL A 125 13.25 5.08 -0.11
N ASP A 126 13.35 5.48 1.16
CA ASP A 126 13.67 4.59 2.27
C ASP A 126 12.67 3.43 2.35
N ALA A 127 11.38 3.71 2.16
CA ALA A 127 10.33 2.70 2.14
C ALA A 127 10.46 1.71 0.98
N VAL A 128 10.86 2.17 -0.20
CA VAL A 128 11.15 1.30 -1.34
C VAL A 128 12.40 0.46 -1.09
N GLU A 129 13.43 1.03 -0.45
CA GLU A 129 14.66 0.32 -0.10
C GLU A 129 14.40 -0.81 0.89
N ARG A 130 13.52 -0.62 1.89
CA ARG A 130 13.06 -1.68 2.80
C ARG A 130 12.51 -2.90 2.06
N VAL A 131 11.73 -2.70 1.00
CA VAL A 131 11.26 -3.82 0.16
C VAL A 131 12.38 -4.43 -0.68
N GLY A 132 13.28 -3.60 -1.20
CA GLY A 132 14.47 -4.06 -1.90
C GLY A 132 15.37 -4.95 -1.04
N ASP A 133 15.48 -4.64 0.25
CA ASP A 133 16.22 -5.44 1.24
C ASP A 133 15.60 -6.81 1.47
N LEU A 134 14.27 -6.91 1.55
CA LEU A 134 13.60 -8.21 1.60
C LEU A 134 13.97 -9.09 0.40
N GLY A 135 14.03 -8.50 -0.79
CA GLY A 135 14.47 -9.19 -2.00
C GLY A 135 15.94 -9.65 -1.91
N ARG A 136 16.84 -8.78 -1.47
CA ARG A 136 18.28 -9.09 -1.31
C ARG A 136 18.55 -10.18 -0.28
N ARG A 137 17.77 -10.22 0.80
CA ARG A 137 17.89 -11.21 1.88
C ARG A 137 17.19 -12.53 1.57
N GLY A 138 16.37 -12.60 0.50
CA GLY A 138 15.60 -13.78 0.13
C GLY A 138 14.27 -13.94 0.86
N ASP A 139 13.86 -12.92 1.62
CA ASP A 139 12.70 -12.95 2.52
C ASP A 139 11.40 -12.52 1.83
N LEU A 140 11.48 -11.92 0.64
CA LEU A 140 10.33 -11.40 -0.08
C LEU A 140 9.24 -12.47 -0.30
N LEU A 141 9.62 -13.70 -0.64
CA LEU A 141 8.65 -14.78 -0.90
C LEU A 141 7.77 -15.08 0.32
N ALA A 142 8.35 -15.09 1.53
CA ALA A 142 7.61 -15.34 2.75
C ALA A 142 6.58 -14.22 3.03
N VAL A 143 6.96 -12.97 2.76
CA VAL A 143 6.03 -11.84 2.83
C VAL A 143 4.92 -12.01 1.80
N ARG A 144 5.24 -12.32 0.53
CA ARG A 144 4.23 -12.51 -0.53
C ARG A 144 3.22 -13.61 -0.18
N GLN A 145 3.66 -14.73 0.38
CA GLN A 145 2.76 -15.82 0.82
C GLN A 145 1.79 -15.35 1.90
N ARG A 146 2.26 -14.52 2.84
CA ARG A 146 1.41 -13.91 3.88
C ARG A 146 0.38 -12.97 3.28
N LEU A 147 0.78 -12.12 2.32
CA LEU A 147 -0.15 -11.20 1.64
C LEU A 147 -1.30 -11.95 0.96
N LEU A 148 -1.00 -13.07 0.30
CA LEU A 148 -2.00 -13.92 -0.35
C LEU A 148 -3.01 -14.54 0.63
N ALA A 149 -2.67 -14.63 1.92
CA ALA A 149 -3.54 -15.13 2.97
C ALA A 149 -4.39 -14.02 3.64
N VAL A 150 -4.14 -12.75 3.35
CA VAL A 150 -4.97 -11.65 3.85
C VAL A 150 -6.35 -11.74 3.20
N ASP A 151 -7.39 -11.79 4.03
CA ASP A 151 -8.76 -11.69 3.54
C ASP A 151 -9.08 -10.24 3.18
N VAL A 152 -9.13 -9.98 1.88
CA VAL A 152 -9.55 -8.70 1.29
C VAL A 152 -10.90 -8.80 0.60
N SER A 153 -11.69 -9.83 0.92
CA SER A 153 -13.04 -10.00 0.42
C SER A 153 -14.01 -8.98 1.05
N TRP A 154 -15.24 -8.97 0.52
CA TRP A 154 -16.31 -8.16 1.08
C TRP A 154 -17.03 -8.83 2.25
N ASP A 155 -16.72 -10.08 2.61
CA ASP A 155 -17.50 -10.84 3.58
C ASP A 155 -17.44 -10.19 4.97
N GLY A 156 -16.24 -9.84 5.44
CA GLY A 156 -16.05 -9.13 6.71
C GLY A 156 -16.74 -7.77 6.75
N PRO A 157 -16.44 -6.84 5.81
CA PRO A 157 -17.12 -5.55 5.74
C PRO A 157 -18.65 -5.65 5.62
N ALA A 158 -19.17 -6.60 4.85
CA ALA A 158 -20.62 -6.80 4.69
C ALA A 158 -21.28 -7.25 6.00
N GLN A 159 -20.64 -8.13 6.77
CA GLN A 159 -21.13 -8.54 8.08
C GLN A 159 -21.14 -7.38 9.08
N ALA A 160 -20.08 -6.55 9.09
CA ALA A 160 -20.02 -5.36 9.93
C ALA A 160 -21.16 -4.37 9.60
N TRP A 161 -21.42 -4.14 8.32
CA TRP A 161 -22.54 -3.33 7.88
C TRP A 161 -23.91 -3.93 8.26
N ALA A 162 -24.09 -5.23 8.12
CA ALA A 162 -25.33 -5.89 8.52
C ALA A 162 -25.62 -5.72 10.02
N ALA A 163 -24.59 -5.78 10.87
CA ALA A 163 -24.73 -5.54 12.31
C ALA A 163 -25.20 -4.11 12.61
N VAL A 164 -24.56 -3.09 12.00
CA VAL A 164 -24.96 -1.69 12.16
C VAL A 164 -26.42 -1.45 11.73
N LEU A 165 -26.82 -2.04 10.60
CA LEU A 165 -28.19 -1.90 10.10
C LEU A 165 -29.22 -2.61 11.01
N ALA A 166 -28.86 -3.75 11.60
CA ALA A 166 -29.71 -4.44 12.56
C ALA A 166 -29.91 -3.62 13.85
N GLU A 167 -28.83 -3.03 14.39
CA GLU A 167 -28.89 -2.13 15.54
C GLU A 167 -29.76 -0.90 15.26
N ALA A 168 -29.60 -0.28 14.09
CA ALA A 168 -30.41 0.87 13.69
C ALA A 168 -31.92 0.51 13.61
N ALA A 169 -32.25 -0.68 13.11
CA ALA A 169 -33.62 -1.15 13.05
C ALA A 169 -34.21 -1.44 14.44
N GLU A 170 -33.41 -1.95 15.38
CA GLU A 170 -33.81 -2.12 16.78
C GLU A 170 -34.09 -0.78 17.46
N GLU A 171 -33.19 0.18 17.31
CA GLU A 171 -33.34 1.51 17.90
C GLU A 171 -34.57 2.23 17.33
N GLY A 172 -34.82 2.10 16.02
CA GLY A 172 -36.03 2.61 15.39
C GLY A 172 -37.32 2.02 15.98
N ARG A 173 -37.33 0.72 16.31
CA ARG A 173 -38.49 0.09 16.97
C ARG A 173 -38.70 0.55 18.42
N ARG A 174 -37.64 0.93 19.14
CA ARG A 174 -37.75 1.40 20.53
C ARG A 174 -38.30 2.83 20.65
N ARG A 175 -38.17 3.63 19.59
CA ARG A 175 -38.57 5.04 19.57
C ARG A 175 -39.99 5.29 19.04
N LEU A 176 -40.66 4.26 18.52
CA LEU A 176 -42.04 4.28 18.03
C LEU A 176 -42.97 3.67 19.08
#